data_AF-A0A944P5Z5-F1
#
_entry.id   AF-A0A944P5Z5-F1
#
_cell.length_a   1.000
_cell.length_b   1.000
_cell.length_c   1.000
_cell.angle_alpha   90.00
_cell.angle_beta   90.00
_cell.angle_gamma   90.00
#
_symmetry.space_group_name_H-M   'P 1'
#
loop_
_entity.id
_entity.type
_entity.pdbx_description
1 polymer ?
#
loop_
_entity_poly.entity_id
_entity_poly.type
_entity_poly.pdbx_seq_one_letter_code
_entity_poly.pdbx_strand_id
1 'polypeptide(L)'
;MRAYIFPGQGAQQKGMGASLFDEFADLTRSADSILGYSIKDLCREDPDGLLGQTQYTQPAMYVVNALSYYQKLRETGLVPDFVAGHSLGEYNALLAAEVFDFETGLRLVRKRGELMGRASGGGMAAVLNASESEIRTILAENGLDSVDLANFNTPSQVVISGRAEDIEAAKPLFQTGNHLFMPLRTSGAFHSRYMEPARVEFEDFLAGMTFSKPRIPVVSNVTARVYEDHLVKENLTKQMVQAVRWSDTMEHLLAYSGMEFEEIGHGNVLTKLLQKIRRELKSENKPLPRVAQTAESAGEMVRNWNERYAIGNRFRSTTGNYGHLETATPAAVLFGHRAAVYMQGYRGYFDLQELEPVPAAQ
;
A
#
# COMPACT_ATOMS: atom_id res chain seq x y z
N MET A 1 -18.89 -6.45 -5.67
CA MET A 1 -17.67 -5.73 -6.07
C MET A 1 -16.48 -6.64 -5.80
N ARG A 2 -15.38 -6.49 -6.53
CA ARG A 2 -14.19 -7.33 -6.41
C ARG A 2 -12.91 -6.51 -6.34
N ALA A 3 -12.06 -6.85 -5.39
CA ALA A 3 -10.70 -6.33 -5.29
C ALA A 3 -9.68 -7.43 -5.63
N TYR A 4 -8.71 -7.11 -6.48
CA TYR A 4 -7.50 -7.93 -6.62
C TYR A 4 -6.42 -7.42 -5.68
N ILE A 5 -5.84 -8.33 -4.90
CA ILE A 5 -4.79 -8.02 -3.93
C ILE A 5 -3.49 -8.73 -4.28
N PHE A 6 -2.39 -8.00 -4.28
CA PHE A 6 -1.09 -8.52 -4.72
C PHE A 6 -0.11 -8.70 -3.54
N PRO A 7 0.43 -9.90 -3.32
CA PRO A 7 1.36 -10.16 -2.22
C PRO A 7 2.72 -9.47 -2.43
N GLY A 8 3.35 -9.11 -1.33
CA GLY A 8 4.69 -8.51 -1.30
C GLY A 8 5.80 -9.52 -0.93
N GLN A 9 6.96 -8.96 -0.55
CA GLN A 9 8.08 -9.73 -0.03
C GLN A 9 7.66 -10.55 1.22
N GLY A 10 8.15 -11.78 1.31
CA GLY A 10 7.80 -12.78 2.33
C GLY A 10 6.94 -13.92 1.79
N ALA A 11 6.28 -13.74 0.64
CA ALA A 11 5.51 -14.79 -0.01
C ALA A 11 6.33 -15.64 -1.00
N GLN A 12 7.53 -15.21 -1.39
CA GLN A 12 8.36 -15.93 -2.35
C GLN A 12 8.74 -17.32 -1.86
N GLN A 13 8.79 -18.28 -2.78
CA GLN A 13 9.23 -19.63 -2.51
C GLN A 13 9.87 -20.22 -3.76
N LYS A 14 10.93 -21.01 -3.60
CA LYS A 14 11.47 -21.83 -4.68
C LYS A 14 10.35 -22.67 -5.31
N GLY A 15 10.23 -22.63 -6.64
CA GLY A 15 9.17 -23.25 -7.42
C GLY A 15 7.99 -22.33 -7.77
N MET A 16 7.97 -21.09 -7.27
CA MET A 16 6.92 -20.13 -7.63
C MET A 16 6.95 -19.78 -9.12
N GLY A 17 5.81 -19.36 -9.66
CA GLY A 17 5.65 -19.04 -11.08
C GLY A 17 5.41 -20.26 -11.98
N ALA A 18 5.61 -21.49 -11.50
CA ALA A 18 5.19 -22.75 -12.14
C ALA A 18 5.31 -22.75 -13.70
N SER A 19 4.19 -22.95 -14.42
CA SER A 19 4.11 -22.91 -15.88
C SER A 19 4.03 -21.50 -16.46
N LEU A 20 3.82 -20.46 -15.65
CA LEU A 20 3.60 -19.08 -16.10
C LEU A 20 4.75 -18.56 -16.94
N PHE A 21 5.99 -18.86 -16.56
CA PHE A 21 7.16 -18.41 -17.31
C PHE A 21 7.18 -18.94 -18.75
N ASP A 22 6.71 -20.17 -18.94
CA ASP A 22 6.63 -20.82 -20.25
C ASP A 22 5.40 -20.32 -21.04
N GLU A 23 4.27 -20.13 -20.37
CA GLU A 23 3.04 -19.58 -20.98
C GLU A 23 3.19 -18.12 -21.42
N PHE A 24 4.02 -17.34 -20.73
CA PHE A 24 4.31 -15.94 -21.02
C PHE A 24 5.78 -15.75 -21.42
N ALA A 25 6.29 -16.63 -22.27
CA ALA A 25 7.70 -16.68 -22.66
C ALA A 25 8.27 -15.34 -23.15
N ASP A 26 7.47 -14.51 -23.82
CA ASP A 26 7.91 -13.20 -24.33
C ASP A 26 8.18 -12.20 -23.19
N LEU A 27 7.27 -12.15 -22.20
CA LEU A 27 7.45 -11.32 -21.00
C LEU A 27 8.59 -11.85 -20.14
N THR A 28 8.75 -13.17 -20.04
CA THR A 28 9.88 -13.80 -19.35
C THR A 28 11.21 -13.39 -20.00
N ARG A 29 11.33 -13.46 -21.33
CA ARG A 29 12.55 -13.03 -22.04
C ARG A 29 12.83 -11.53 -21.88
N SER A 30 11.79 -10.70 -21.89
CA SER A 30 11.95 -9.26 -21.62
C SER A 30 12.44 -9.03 -20.19
N ALA A 31 11.88 -9.74 -19.22
CA ALA A 31 12.34 -9.68 -17.83
C ALA A 31 13.81 -10.09 -17.70
N ASP A 32 14.22 -11.18 -18.34
CA ASP A 32 15.62 -11.63 -18.33
C ASP A 32 16.56 -10.57 -18.91
N SER A 33 16.17 -9.93 -20.02
CA SER A 33 16.93 -8.84 -20.64
C SER A 33 17.07 -7.62 -19.71
N ILE A 34 15.98 -7.25 -19.01
CA ILE A 34 15.97 -6.13 -18.07
C ILE A 34 16.79 -6.45 -16.82
N LEU A 35 16.77 -7.69 -16.34
CA LEU A 35 17.41 -8.10 -15.09
C LEU A 35 18.88 -8.50 -15.27
N GLY A 36 19.24 -9.02 -16.44
CA GLY A 36 20.57 -9.56 -16.73
C GLY A 36 20.79 -10.98 -16.21
N TYR A 37 19.72 -11.68 -15.81
CA TYR A 37 19.74 -13.07 -15.35
C TYR A 37 18.37 -13.72 -15.63
N SER A 38 18.32 -15.06 -15.62
CA SER A 38 17.09 -15.82 -15.83
C SER A 38 16.15 -15.70 -14.62
N ILE A 39 15.02 -15.01 -14.78
CA ILE A 39 13.99 -14.87 -13.75
C ILE A 39 13.33 -16.22 -13.46
N LYS A 40 13.19 -17.05 -14.50
CA LYS A 40 12.64 -18.40 -14.40
C LYS A 40 13.53 -19.28 -13.53
N ASP A 41 14.83 -19.30 -13.77
CA ASP A 41 15.75 -20.18 -13.02
C ASP A 41 15.89 -19.71 -11.57
N LEU A 42 15.93 -18.39 -11.34
CA LEU A 42 15.88 -17.81 -10.00
C LEU A 42 14.65 -18.28 -9.22
N CYS A 43 13.46 -18.24 -9.84
CA CYS A 43 12.21 -18.58 -9.15
C CYS A 43 12.02 -20.09 -8.99
N ARG A 44 12.38 -20.90 -9.99
CA ARG A 44 12.15 -22.35 -9.99
C ARG A 44 13.22 -23.13 -9.25
N GLU A 45 14.48 -22.81 -9.50
CA GLU A 45 15.61 -23.60 -9.04
C GLU A 45 16.39 -22.91 -7.92
N ASP A 46 16.45 -21.58 -7.92
CA ASP A 46 17.22 -20.76 -6.98
C ASP A 46 18.63 -21.34 -6.73
N PRO A 47 19.42 -21.59 -7.79
CA PRO A 47 20.63 -22.42 -7.72
C PRO A 47 21.68 -21.84 -6.76
N ASP A 48 21.72 -20.52 -6.65
CA ASP A 48 22.67 -19.76 -5.84
C ASP A 48 22.06 -19.25 -4.52
N GLY A 49 20.82 -19.63 -4.20
CA GLY A 49 20.13 -19.20 -2.97
C GLY A 49 19.88 -17.69 -2.89
N LEU A 50 19.65 -17.04 -4.04
CA LEU A 50 19.51 -15.60 -4.17
C LEU A 50 18.07 -15.11 -3.94
N LEU A 51 17.07 -15.97 -4.09
CA LEU A 51 15.66 -15.59 -4.02
C LEU A 51 15.26 -14.93 -2.69
N GLY A 52 15.99 -15.21 -1.61
CA GLY A 52 15.80 -14.59 -0.29
C GLY A 52 16.43 -13.20 -0.12
N GLN A 53 17.25 -12.74 -1.07
CA GLN A 53 17.90 -11.43 -1.00
C GLN A 53 17.02 -10.38 -1.69
N THR A 54 16.73 -9.26 -1.01
CA THR A 54 15.72 -8.27 -1.44
C THR A 54 15.86 -7.79 -2.89
N GLN A 55 17.08 -7.60 -3.39
CA GLN A 55 17.34 -7.17 -4.76
C GLN A 55 16.92 -8.19 -5.83
N TYR A 56 16.81 -9.47 -5.46
CA TYR A 56 16.28 -10.54 -6.31
C TYR A 56 14.83 -10.88 -5.97
N THR A 57 14.46 -10.84 -4.68
CA THR A 57 13.11 -11.13 -4.21
C THR A 57 12.07 -10.21 -4.83
N GLN A 58 12.34 -8.89 -4.86
CA GLN A 58 11.34 -7.93 -5.34
C GLN A 58 11.03 -8.10 -6.83
N PRO A 59 12.03 -8.19 -7.76
CA PRO A 59 11.77 -8.51 -9.15
C PRO A 59 11.05 -9.84 -9.35
N ALA A 60 11.46 -10.89 -8.62
CA ALA A 60 10.86 -12.21 -8.71
C ALA A 60 9.38 -12.20 -8.34
N MET A 61 9.03 -11.55 -7.22
CA MET A 61 7.64 -11.35 -6.80
C MET A 61 6.85 -10.53 -7.83
N TYR A 62 7.41 -9.43 -8.34
CA TYR A 62 6.72 -8.58 -9.31
C TYR A 62 6.37 -9.34 -10.59
N VAL A 63 7.34 -10.10 -11.14
CA VAL A 63 7.12 -10.87 -12.37
C VAL A 63 6.07 -11.95 -12.13
N VAL A 64 6.20 -12.75 -11.07
CA VAL A 64 5.21 -13.82 -10.79
C VAL A 64 3.81 -13.24 -10.59
N ASN A 65 3.66 -12.18 -9.79
CA ASN A 65 2.37 -11.51 -9.60
C ASN A 65 1.78 -10.97 -10.91
N ALA A 66 2.60 -10.36 -11.77
CA ALA A 66 2.17 -9.84 -13.07
C ALA A 66 1.72 -10.95 -14.01
N LEU A 67 2.48 -12.05 -14.09
CA LEU A 67 2.11 -13.20 -14.93
C LEU A 67 0.84 -13.88 -14.41
N SER A 68 0.67 -14.02 -13.09
CA SER A 68 -0.57 -14.51 -12.48
C SER A 68 -1.76 -13.61 -12.82
N TYR A 69 -1.57 -12.30 -12.81
CA TYR A 69 -2.61 -11.35 -13.22
C TYR A 69 -2.99 -11.50 -14.70
N TYR A 70 -2.01 -11.58 -15.60
CA TYR A 70 -2.28 -11.78 -17.02
C TYR A 70 -2.94 -13.12 -17.30
N GLN A 71 -2.55 -14.19 -16.60
CA GLN A 71 -3.25 -15.48 -16.67
C GLN A 71 -4.70 -15.33 -16.23
N LYS A 72 -4.94 -14.68 -15.09
CA LYS A 72 -6.29 -14.45 -14.57
C LYS A 72 -7.17 -13.66 -15.53
N LEU A 73 -6.64 -12.60 -16.13
CA LEU A 73 -7.33 -11.83 -17.16
C LEU A 73 -7.64 -12.68 -18.38
N ARG A 74 -6.67 -13.48 -18.87
CA ARG A 74 -6.84 -14.35 -20.04
C ARG A 74 -7.90 -15.42 -19.81
N GLU A 75 -7.97 -15.99 -18.61
CA GLU A 75 -8.91 -17.06 -18.26
C GLU A 75 -10.34 -16.56 -18.02
N THR A 76 -10.49 -15.37 -17.42
CA THR A 76 -11.79 -14.91 -16.93
C THR A 76 -12.35 -13.70 -17.68
N GLY A 77 -11.49 -12.88 -18.30
CA GLY A 77 -11.85 -11.59 -18.88
C GLY A 77 -12.34 -10.56 -17.86
N LEU A 78 -12.23 -10.84 -16.55
CA LEU A 78 -12.78 -9.99 -15.50
C LEU A 78 -11.78 -8.92 -15.07
N VAL A 79 -12.23 -7.66 -15.10
CA VAL A 79 -11.50 -6.52 -14.55
C VAL A 79 -12.02 -6.27 -13.13
N PRO A 80 -11.15 -6.14 -12.10
CA PRO A 80 -11.59 -5.87 -10.74
C PRO A 80 -12.07 -4.43 -10.57
N ASP A 81 -12.92 -4.19 -9.57
CA ASP A 81 -13.38 -2.84 -9.19
C ASP A 81 -12.30 -2.05 -8.44
N PHE A 82 -11.41 -2.75 -7.73
CA PHE A 82 -10.29 -2.17 -6.97
C PHE A 82 -9.05 -3.04 -7.10
N VAL A 83 -7.89 -2.40 -6.95
CA VAL A 83 -6.61 -3.09 -6.79
C VAL A 83 -5.86 -2.55 -5.58
N ALA A 84 -5.19 -3.43 -4.85
CA ALA A 84 -4.29 -3.06 -3.77
C ALA A 84 -3.13 -4.05 -3.73
N GLY A 85 -1.99 -3.65 -3.20
CA GLY A 85 -0.89 -4.59 -3.03
C GLY A 85 -0.09 -4.27 -1.80
N HIS A 86 0.49 -5.29 -1.20
CA HIS A 86 1.23 -5.14 0.06
C HIS A 86 2.70 -4.82 -0.25
N SER A 87 3.15 -3.62 0.11
CA SER A 87 4.49 -3.09 -0.16
C SER A 87 4.87 -3.24 -1.64
N LEU A 88 5.73 -4.21 -1.98
CA LEU A 88 6.09 -4.55 -3.35
C LEU A 88 4.85 -4.83 -4.22
N GLY A 89 3.83 -5.49 -3.70
CA GLY A 89 2.62 -5.80 -4.47
C GLY A 89 1.91 -4.56 -4.99
N GLU A 90 2.11 -3.37 -4.40
CA GLU A 90 1.51 -2.12 -4.88
C GLU A 90 1.96 -1.78 -6.32
N TYR A 91 3.17 -2.19 -6.71
CA TYR A 91 3.65 -2.04 -8.08
C TYR A 91 2.86 -2.91 -9.06
N ASN A 92 2.40 -4.10 -8.64
CA ASN A 92 1.50 -4.93 -9.45
C ASN A 92 0.08 -4.36 -9.49
N ALA A 93 -0.38 -3.73 -8.41
CA ALA A 93 -1.66 -3.01 -8.40
C ALA A 93 -1.64 -1.84 -9.40
N LEU A 94 -0.56 -1.04 -9.41
CA LEU A 94 -0.37 0.04 -10.38
C LEU A 94 -0.24 -0.47 -11.82
N LEU A 95 0.44 -1.60 -12.04
CA LEU A 95 0.46 -2.29 -13.34
C LEU A 95 -0.95 -2.68 -13.80
N ALA A 96 -1.72 -3.34 -12.93
CA ALA A 96 -3.10 -3.77 -13.22
C ALA A 96 -4.03 -2.58 -13.50
N ALA A 97 -3.75 -1.42 -12.89
CA ALA A 97 -4.45 -0.17 -13.16
C ALA A 97 -3.91 0.62 -14.37
N GLU A 98 -3.00 0.04 -15.16
CA GLU A 98 -2.40 0.65 -16.36
C GLU A 98 -1.65 1.97 -16.09
N VAL A 99 -1.12 2.16 -14.89
CA VAL A 99 -0.29 3.33 -14.54
C VAL A 99 1.04 3.31 -15.29
N PHE A 100 1.56 2.11 -15.54
CA PHE A 100 2.74 1.82 -16.35
C PHE A 100 2.65 0.42 -16.95
N ASP A 101 3.49 0.13 -17.94
CA ASP A 101 3.62 -1.21 -18.52
C ASP A 101 4.48 -2.16 -17.66
N PHE A 102 4.52 -3.44 -18.05
CA PHE A 102 5.28 -4.48 -17.35
C PHE A 102 6.77 -4.15 -17.23
N GLU A 103 7.40 -3.68 -18.31
CA GLU A 103 8.84 -3.43 -18.34
C GLU A 103 9.23 -2.24 -17.47
N THR A 104 8.42 -1.18 -17.48
CA THR A 104 8.60 0.00 -16.63
C THR A 104 8.44 -0.39 -15.16
N GLY A 105 7.40 -1.15 -14.82
CA GLY A 105 7.20 -1.65 -13.46
C GLY A 105 8.34 -2.56 -13.00
N LEU A 106 8.87 -3.41 -13.88
CA LEU A 106 10.03 -4.25 -13.55
C LEU A 106 11.29 -3.41 -13.31
N ARG A 107 11.55 -2.37 -14.11
CA ARG A 107 12.69 -1.46 -13.91
C ARG A 107 12.57 -0.71 -12.58
N LEU A 108 11.37 -0.24 -12.23
CA LEU A 108 11.08 0.37 -10.93
C LEU A 108 11.38 -0.57 -9.78
N VAL A 109 10.83 -1.78 -9.84
CA VAL A 109 11.00 -2.78 -8.78
C VAL A 109 12.45 -3.26 -8.67
N ARG A 110 13.16 -3.42 -9.80
CA ARG A 110 14.59 -3.73 -9.82
C ARG A 110 15.37 -2.63 -9.10
N LYS A 111 15.10 -1.36 -9.41
CA LYS A 111 15.79 -0.23 -8.77
C LYS A 111 15.46 -0.15 -7.28
N ARG A 112 14.20 -0.29 -6.91
CA ARG A 112 13.77 -0.32 -5.50
C ARG A 112 14.41 -1.47 -4.73
N GLY A 113 14.40 -2.67 -5.29
CA GLY A 113 15.02 -3.85 -4.69
C GLY A 113 16.52 -3.69 -4.51
N GLU A 114 17.22 -3.14 -5.50
CA GLU A 114 18.63 -2.77 -5.40
C GLU A 114 18.88 -1.80 -4.24
N LEU A 115 18.18 -0.66 -4.23
CA LEU A 115 18.37 0.40 -3.23
C LEU A 115 18.06 -0.08 -1.80
N MET A 116 16.94 -0.77 -1.61
CA MET A 116 16.56 -1.33 -0.32
C MET A 116 17.50 -2.47 0.09
N GLY A 117 17.96 -3.29 -0.86
CA GLY A 117 18.88 -4.40 -0.60
C GLY A 117 20.28 -3.97 -0.14
N ARG A 118 20.69 -2.72 -0.40
CA ARG A 118 21.94 -2.15 0.13
C ARG A 118 21.86 -1.88 1.64
N ALA A 119 20.66 -1.76 2.21
CA ALA A 119 20.51 -1.47 3.63
C ALA A 119 21.01 -2.64 4.49
N SER A 120 21.83 -2.31 5.48
CA SER A 120 22.43 -3.25 6.42
C SER A 120 22.40 -2.69 7.85
N GLY A 121 22.69 -3.54 8.84
CA GLY A 121 22.67 -3.15 10.26
C GLY A 121 21.27 -2.91 10.85
N GLY A 122 20.22 -3.15 10.06
CA GLY A 122 18.83 -3.08 10.51
C GLY A 122 18.22 -4.46 10.75
N GLY A 123 16.99 -4.46 11.22
CA GLY A 123 16.17 -5.65 11.38
C GLY A 123 14.69 -5.31 11.38
N MET A 124 13.86 -6.35 11.29
CA MET A 124 12.41 -6.24 11.42
C MET A 124 11.88 -7.43 12.22
N ALA A 125 10.78 -7.21 12.95
CA ALA A 125 10.08 -8.27 13.66
C ALA A 125 8.57 -8.07 13.60
N ALA A 126 7.82 -9.15 13.41
CA ALA A 126 6.38 -9.13 13.60
C ALA A 126 6.07 -9.30 15.09
N VAL A 127 5.29 -8.36 15.63
CA VAL A 127 4.68 -8.40 16.96
C VAL A 127 3.21 -8.78 16.78
N LEU A 128 2.80 -9.88 17.39
CA LEU A 128 1.44 -10.40 17.31
C LEU A 128 0.76 -10.32 18.67
N ASN A 129 -0.58 -10.27 18.64
CA ASN A 129 -1.46 -10.16 19.80
C ASN A 129 -1.26 -8.87 20.61
N ALA A 130 -0.69 -7.83 20.00
CA ALA A 130 -0.52 -6.51 20.58
C ALA A 130 -1.11 -5.46 19.63
N SER A 131 -1.76 -4.45 20.19
CA SER A 131 -2.24 -3.27 19.48
C SER A 131 -1.11 -2.28 19.18
N GLU A 132 -1.32 -1.39 18.21
CA GLU A 132 -0.40 -0.28 17.92
C GLU A 132 -0.04 0.52 19.18
N SER A 133 -1.05 0.88 19.99
CA SER A 133 -0.85 1.68 21.19
C SER A 133 0.01 0.96 22.23
N GLU A 134 -0.20 -0.34 22.44
CA GLU A 134 0.60 -1.13 23.38
C GLU A 134 2.06 -1.20 22.94
N ILE A 135 2.30 -1.46 21.64
CA ILE A 135 3.64 -1.50 21.06
C ILE A 135 4.35 -0.16 21.25
N ARG A 136 3.68 0.96 20.93
CA ARG A 136 4.24 2.30 21.10
C ARG A 136 4.60 2.61 22.55
N THR A 137 3.71 2.28 23.49
CA THR A 137 3.96 2.47 24.93
C THR A 137 5.16 1.64 25.39
N ILE A 138 5.21 0.35 25.05
CA ILE A 138 6.31 -0.55 25.43
C ILE A 138 7.64 -0.05 24.88
N LEU A 139 7.70 0.38 23.61
CA LEU A 139 8.93 0.91 23.02
C LEU A 139 9.38 2.20 23.73
N ALA A 140 8.47 3.14 23.98
CA ALA A 140 8.78 4.40 24.64
C ALA A 140 9.24 4.23 26.10
N GLU A 141 8.56 3.38 26.88
CA GLU A 141 8.92 3.08 28.27
C GLU A 141 10.30 2.42 28.42
N ASN A 142 10.80 1.80 27.34
CA ASN A 142 12.10 1.13 27.30
C ASN A 142 13.16 1.88 26.48
N GLY A 143 12.90 3.14 26.08
CA GLY A 143 13.86 3.98 25.38
C GLY A 143 14.19 3.53 23.95
N LEU A 144 13.28 2.83 23.29
CA LEU A 144 13.43 2.30 21.93
C LEU A 144 12.78 3.22 20.87
N ASP A 145 12.95 4.54 20.99
CA ASP A 145 12.38 5.57 20.10
C ASP A 145 12.93 5.52 18.64
N SER A 146 14.01 4.77 18.47
CA SER A 146 14.66 4.48 17.20
C SER A 146 13.97 3.36 16.41
N VAL A 147 12.98 2.68 16.98
CA VAL A 147 12.17 1.63 16.34
C VAL A 147 10.89 2.21 15.75
N ASP A 148 10.70 2.05 14.44
CA ASP A 148 9.51 2.49 13.73
C ASP A 148 8.53 1.32 13.51
N LEU A 149 7.23 1.61 13.50
CA LEU A 149 6.19 0.66 13.11
C LEU A 149 6.10 0.63 11.58
N ALA A 150 6.56 -0.46 10.97
CA ALA A 150 6.74 -0.63 9.53
C ALA A 150 5.50 -1.15 8.80
N ASN A 151 4.70 -2.01 9.44
CA ASN A 151 3.50 -2.56 8.82
C ASN A 151 2.39 -2.72 9.84
N PHE A 152 1.19 -2.26 9.50
CA PHE A 152 -0.04 -2.56 10.22
C PHE A 152 -0.77 -3.65 9.44
N ASN A 153 -0.44 -4.92 9.70
CA ASN A 153 -0.94 -6.03 8.88
C ASN A 153 -2.35 -6.46 9.28
N THR A 154 -2.65 -6.49 10.58
CA THR A 154 -3.99 -6.65 11.15
C THR A 154 -4.08 -5.82 12.44
N PRO A 155 -5.27 -5.59 13.03
CA PRO A 155 -5.39 -4.90 14.32
C PRO A 155 -4.46 -5.43 15.42
N SER A 156 -4.19 -6.75 15.43
CA SER A 156 -3.29 -7.41 16.39
C SER A 156 -1.97 -7.93 15.78
N GLN A 157 -1.58 -7.48 14.59
CA GLN A 157 -0.31 -7.88 13.96
C GLN A 157 0.38 -6.68 13.32
N VAL A 158 1.43 -6.21 13.98
CA VAL A 158 2.24 -5.07 13.56
C VAL A 158 3.66 -5.55 13.32
N VAL A 159 4.33 -5.01 12.31
CA VAL A 159 5.77 -5.22 12.11
C VAL A 159 6.50 -3.97 12.59
N ILE A 160 7.51 -4.16 13.42
CA ILE A 160 8.44 -3.13 13.83
C ILE A 160 9.75 -3.26 13.06
N SER A 161 10.46 -2.16 12.89
CA SER A 161 11.73 -2.10 12.17
C SER A 161 12.65 -1.05 12.78
N GLY A 162 13.94 -1.32 12.77
CA GLY A 162 14.93 -0.44 13.38
C GLY A 162 16.33 -1.00 13.26
N ARG A 163 17.27 -0.46 14.02
CA ARG A 163 18.60 -1.07 14.12
C ARG A 163 18.48 -2.48 14.66
N ALA A 164 19.36 -3.38 14.21
CA ALA A 164 19.32 -4.78 14.61
C ALA A 164 19.41 -4.94 16.15
N GLU A 165 20.25 -4.14 16.80
CA GLU A 165 20.39 -4.10 18.27
C GLU A 165 19.08 -3.71 18.99
N ASP A 166 18.37 -2.70 18.48
CA ASP A 166 17.11 -2.23 19.07
C ASP A 166 15.98 -3.25 18.89
N ILE A 167 15.95 -3.94 17.74
CA ILE A 167 14.98 -5.01 17.47
C ILE A 167 15.23 -6.22 18.38
N GLU A 168 16.50 -6.59 18.62
CA GLU A 168 16.82 -7.65 19.58
C GLU A 168 16.54 -7.22 21.03
N ALA A 169 16.75 -5.95 21.38
CA ALA A 169 16.38 -5.40 22.69
C ALA A 169 14.85 -5.38 22.90
N ALA A 170 14.06 -5.18 21.84
CA ALA A 170 12.60 -5.22 21.90
C ALA A 170 12.04 -6.63 22.16
N LYS A 171 12.74 -7.67 21.72
CA LYS A 171 12.27 -9.07 21.78
C LYS A 171 11.76 -9.51 23.16
N PRO A 172 12.52 -9.41 24.27
CA PRO A 172 12.03 -9.86 25.59
C PRO A 172 10.79 -9.10 26.06
N LEU A 173 10.60 -7.84 25.63
CA LEU A 173 9.45 -7.01 26.02
C LEU A 173 8.13 -7.59 25.49
N PHE A 174 8.18 -8.18 24.29
CA PHE A 174 7.03 -8.80 23.62
C PHE A 174 6.99 -10.34 23.76
N GLN A 175 7.73 -10.89 24.73
CA GLN A 175 7.64 -12.31 25.14
C GLN A 175 6.94 -12.47 26.50
N THR A 176 6.20 -11.45 26.91
CA THR A 176 5.40 -11.43 28.15
C THR A 176 3.91 -11.54 27.82
N GLY A 177 3.13 -12.13 28.74
CA GLY A 177 1.68 -12.28 28.54
C GLY A 177 1.32 -13.16 27.34
N ASN A 178 0.45 -12.65 26.47
CA ASN A 178 -0.03 -13.31 25.26
C ASN A 178 0.66 -12.80 23.98
N HIS A 179 1.58 -11.85 24.09
CA HIS A 179 2.32 -11.29 22.97
C HIS A 179 3.22 -12.36 22.32
N LEU A 180 3.40 -12.26 21.00
CA LEU A 180 4.38 -13.08 20.28
C LEU A 180 5.30 -12.17 19.47
N PHE A 181 6.59 -12.49 19.48
CA PHE A 181 7.61 -11.77 18.74
C PHE A 181 8.29 -12.70 17.74
N MET A 182 8.29 -12.32 16.47
CA MET A 182 8.83 -13.14 15.38
C MET A 182 9.80 -12.32 14.52
N PRO A 183 11.12 -12.51 14.67
CA PRO A 183 12.11 -11.88 13.80
C PRO A 183 11.89 -12.24 12.34
N LEU A 184 12.01 -11.26 11.45
CA LEU A 184 11.91 -11.45 10.00
C LEU A 184 13.30 -11.58 9.39
N ARG A 185 13.41 -12.39 8.33
CA ARG A 185 14.67 -12.62 7.62
C ARG A 185 14.96 -11.44 6.68
N THR A 186 15.52 -10.37 7.22
CA THR A 186 15.98 -9.19 6.49
C THR A 186 17.12 -8.50 7.23
N SER A 187 18.07 -7.91 6.50
CA SER A 187 19.15 -7.08 7.05
C SER A 187 18.83 -5.57 7.04
N GLY A 188 17.70 -5.19 6.43
CA GLY A 188 17.24 -3.81 6.30
C GLY A 188 16.03 -3.53 7.19
N ALA A 189 16.00 -2.32 7.75
CA ALA A 189 14.84 -1.78 8.47
C ALA A 189 13.87 -1.11 7.47
N PHE A 190 13.11 -1.91 6.72
CA PHE A 190 12.22 -1.39 5.68
C PHE A 190 11.03 -0.62 6.26
N HIS A 191 10.46 0.31 5.47
CA HIS A 191 9.31 1.13 5.87
C HIS A 191 9.56 1.95 7.14
N SER A 192 10.77 2.50 7.24
CA SER A 192 11.24 3.26 8.40
C SER A 192 12.11 4.43 7.97
N ARG A 193 12.48 5.28 8.93
CA ARG A 193 13.43 6.37 8.72
C ARG A 193 14.79 5.91 8.17
N TYR A 194 15.18 4.65 8.39
CA TYR A 194 16.46 4.12 7.92
C TYR A 194 16.49 3.87 6.40
N MET A 195 15.35 3.94 5.71
CA MET A 195 15.28 3.89 4.25
C MET A 195 15.43 5.25 3.59
N GLU A 196 15.63 6.35 4.34
CA GLU A 196 15.74 7.69 3.78
C GLU A 196 16.80 7.83 2.67
N PRO A 197 18.02 7.27 2.79
CA PRO A 197 18.99 7.31 1.69
C PRO A 197 18.50 6.61 0.41
N ALA A 198 17.87 5.44 0.57
CA ALA A 198 17.29 4.69 -0.54
C ALA A 198 16.10 5.44 -1.16
N ARG A 199 15.30 6.14 -0.34
CA ARG A 199 14.17 6.96 -0.78
C ARG A 199 14.64 8.10 -1.69
N VAL A 200 15.68 8.82 -1.30
CA VAL A 200 16.23 9.94 -2.09
C VAL A 200 16.73 9.45 -3.45
N GLU A 201 17.54 8.38 -3.49
CA GLU A 201 18.00 7.80 -4.76
C GLU A 201 16.85 7.29 -5.64
N PHE A 202 15.77 6.78 -5.03
CA PHE A 202 14.60 6.33 -5.76
C PHE A 202 13.76 7.49 -6.31
N GLU A 203 13.63 8.57 -5.55
CA GLU A 203 12.97 9.80 -5.98
C GLU A 203 13.66 10.40 -7.22
N ASP A 204 15.00 10.48 -7.20
CA ASP A 204 15.81 10.92 -8.35
C ASP A 204 15.58 10.02 -9.57
N PHE A 205 15.52 8.70 -9.36
CA PHE A 205 15.20 7.75 -10.42
C PHE A 205 13.79 7.96 -11.01
N LEU A 206 12.80 8.25 -10.16
CA LEU A 206 11.42 8.52 -10.58
C LEU A 206 11.26 9.85 -11.33
N ALA A 207 12.17 10.81 -11.15
CA ALA A 207 12.09 12.13 -11.79
C ALA A 207 11.98 12.00 -13.33
N GLY A 208 12.74 11.07 -13.92
CA GLY A 208 12.75 10.82 -15.37
C GLY A 208 11.61 9.97 -15.92
N MET A 209 10.67 9.52 -15.07
CA MET A 209 9.58 8.63 -15.48
C MET A 209 8.25 9.37 -15.65
N THR A 210 7.37 8.84 -16.50
CA THR A 210 6.00 9.34 -16.67
C THR A 210 5.02 8.23 -16.31
N PHE A 211 3.95 8.62 -15.61
CA PHE A 211 2.91 7.70 -15.15
C PHE A 211 1.57 8.10 -15.74
N SER A 212 0.81 7.10 -16.18
CA SER A 212 -0.56 7.26 -16.59
C SER A 212 -1.48 7.37 -15.38
N LYS A 213 -2.63 8.00 -15.60
CA LYS A 213 -3.73 7.96 -14.63
C LYS A 213 -4.18 6.51 -14.39
N PRO A 214 -4.36 6.06 -13.13
CA PRO A 214 -4.94 4.75 -12.85
C PRO A 214 -6.32 4.58 -13.48
N ARG A 215 -6.51 3.51 -14.25
CA ARG A 215 -7.82 3.13 -14.81
C ARG A 215 -8.70 2.34 -13.84
N ILE A 216 -8.06 1.69 -12.87
CA ILE A 216 -8.71 1.00 -11.77
C ILE A 216 -8.28 1.71 -10.48
N PRO A 217 -9.20 2.00 -9.54
CA PRO A 217 -8.86 2.56 -8.24
C PRO A 217 -7.79 1.70 -7.52
N VAL A 218 -6.61 2.29 -7.28
CA VAL A 218 -5.52 1.67 -6.53
C VAL A 218 -5.54 2.19 -5.10
N VAL A 219 -5.57 1.34 -4.08
CA VAL A 219 -5.48 1.78 -2.68
C VAL A 219 -4.02 1.84 -2.24
N SER A 220 -3.57 3.03 -1.84
CA SER A 220 -2.19 3.29 -1.40
C SER A 220 -1.92 2.73 -0.01
N ASN A 221 -0.73 2.15 0.16
CA ASN A 221 -0.18 1.69 1.44
C ASN A 221 0.07 2.83 2.42
N VAL A 222 0.41 4.02 1.92
CA VAL A 222 0.76 5.19 2.72
C VAL A 222 -0.48 5.83 3.33
N THR A 223 -1.54 6.00 2.52
CA THR A 223 -2.74 6.72 2.94
C THR A 223 -3.89 5.80 3.33
N ALA A 224 -3.83 4.53 2.96
CA ALA A 224 -4.95 3.59 3.01
C ALA A 224 -6.21 4.11 2.27
N ARG A 225 -6.01 4.95 1.25
CA ARG A 225 -7.05 5.53 0.40
C ARG A 225 -6.66 5.37 -1.06
N VAL A 226 -7.63 5.54 -1.95
CA VAL A 226 -7.40 5.50 -3.39
C VAL A 226 -6.37 6.56 -3.79
N TYR A 227 -5.43 6.18 -4.66
CA TYR A 227 -4.45 7.10 -5.25
C TYR A 227 -5.14 8.31 -5.88
N GLU A 228 -4.57 9.50 -5.67
CA GLU A 228 -4.86 10.65 -6.50
C GLU A 228 -3.90 10.66 -7.70
N ASP A 229 -4.42 10.97 -8.90
CA ASP A 229 -3.69 10.83 -10.17
C ASP A 229 -2.29 11.48 -10.16
N HIS A 230 -2.15 12.64 -9.50
CA HIS A 230 -0.93 13.43 -9.46
C HIS A 230 0.08 12.97 -8.38
N LEU A 231 -0.32 12.06 -7.49
CA LEU A 231 0.48 11.64 -6.34
C LEU A 231 1.22 10.31 -6.55
N VAL A 232 1.24 9.73 -7.76
CA VAL A 232 1.87 8.43 -8.01
C VAL A 232 3.34 8.41 -7.57
N LYS A 233 4.14 9.39 -8.01
CA LYS A 233 5.57 9.50 -7.65
C LYS A 233 5.77 9.70 -6.16
N GLU A 234 4.99 10.61 -5.59
CA GLU A 234 5.10 10.99 -4.18
C GLU A 234 4.77 9.80 -3.27
N ASN A 235 3.68 9.08 -3.57
CA ASN A 235 3.28 7.90 -2.82
C ASN A 235 4.31 6.78 -2.92
N LEU A 236 4.82 6.47 -4.12
CA LEU A 236 5.85 5.44 -4.30
C LEU A 236 7.13 5.76 -3.51
N THR A 237 7.49 7.05 -3.45
CA THR A 237 8.64 7.53 -2.68
C THR A 237 8.37 7.42 -1.18
N LYS A 238 7.26 7.97 -0.69
CA LYS A 238 6.86 7.89 0.73
C LYS A 238 6.73 6.45 1.20
N GLN A 239 6.25 5.54 0.35
CA GLN A 239 6.07 4.12 0.67
C GLN A 239 7.36 3.45 1.17
N MET A 240 8.55 3.92 0.75
CA MET A 240 9.82 3.32 1.17
C MET A 240 10.16 3.58 2.65
N VAL A 241 9.71 4.72 3.18
CA VAL A 241 10.06 5.20 4.54
C VAL A 241 8.86 5.26 5.50
N GLN A 242 7.65 5.11 4.98
CA GLN A 242 6.41 5.12 5.77
C GLN A 242 5.81 3.72 5.88
N ALA A 243 5.02 3.55 6.94
CA ALA A 243 4.38 2.29 7.26
C ALA A 243 3.42 1.82 6.16
N VAL A 244 3.37 0.50 5.95
CA VAL A 244 2.34 -0.14 5.13
C VAL A 244 1.07 -0.31 5.96
N ARG A 245 0.05 0.49 5.68
CA ARG A 245 -1.23 0.51 6.41
C ARG A 245 -2.22 -0.53 5.90
N TRP A 246 -1.80 -1.80 5.84
CA TRP A 246 -2.57 -2.87 5.22
C TRP A 246 -3.93 -3.13 5.89
N SER A 247 -4.00 -3.07 7.23
CA SER A 247 -5.25 -3.21 7.98
C SER A 247 -6.25 -2.14 7.54
N ASP A 248 -5.83 -0.88 7.53
CA ASP A 248 -6.64 0.26 7.10
C ASP A 248 -7.04 0.15 5.62
N THR A 249 -6.14 -0.34 4.75
CA THR A 249 -6.43 -0.62 3.33
C THR A 249 -7.56 -1.64 3.20
N MET A 250 -7.51 -2.73 3.99
CA MET A 250 -8.57 -3.75 3.98
C MET A 250 -9.86 -3.24 4.60
N GLU A 251 -9.81 -2.46 5.68
CA GLU A 251 -10.98 -1.81 6.26
C GLU A 251 -11.66 -0.88 5.27
N HIS A 252 -10.90 -0.07 4.55
CA HIS A 252 -11.40 0.80 3.48
C HIS A 252 -12.11 0.00 2.36
N LEU A 253 -11.60 -1.17 1.99
CA LEU A 253 -12.23 -2.00 0.96
C LEU A 253 -13.44 -2.79 1.49
N LEU A 254 -13.38 -3.27 2.73
CA LEU A 254 -14.48 -4.00 3.39
C LEU A 254 -15.68 -3.11 3.71
N ALA A 255 -15.46 -1.80 3.73
CA ALA A 255 -16.48 -0.78 3.85
C ALA A 255 -17.52 -0.82 2.71
N TYR A 256 -17.15 -1.37 1.55
CA TYR A 256 -18.05 -1.62 0.43
C TYR A 256 -18.78 -2.94 0.65
N SER A 257 -20.11 -2.89 0.80
CA SER A 257 -20.94 -4.08 1.03
C SER A 257 -20.77 -5.09 -0.10
N GLY A 258 -20.55 -6.36 0.26
CA GLY A 258 -20.36 -7.45 -0.71
C GLY A 258 -19.02 -7.41 -1.46
N MET A 259 -17.98 -6.76 -0.90
CA MET A 259 -16.63 -6.80 -1.47
C MET A 259 -16.03 -8.22 -1.37
N GLU A 260 -15.72 -8.79 -2.54
CA GLU A 260 -14.95 -10.01 -2.71
C GLU A 260 -13.47 -9.67 -2.92
N PHE A 261 -12.59 -10.56 -2.48
CA PHE A 261 -11.14 -10.37 -2.59
C PHE A 261 -10.53 -11.60 -3.24
N GLU A 262 -9.60 -11.38 -4.15
CA GLU A 262 -8.81 -12.43 -4.76
C GLU A 262 -7.32 -12.06 -4.70
N GLU A 263 -6.53 -12.94 -4.09
CA GLU A 263 -5.07 -12.77 -4.02
C GLU A 263 -4.44 -13.25 -5.33
N ILE A 264 -3.76 -12.35 -6.03
CA ILE A 264 -3.16 -12.61 -7.34
C ILE A 264 -1.65 -12.69 -7.18
N GLY A 265 -1.10 -13.90 -7.29
CA GLY A 265 0.32 -14.18 -7.11
C GLY A 265 0.54 -15.51 -6.38
N HIS A 266 1.78 -15.77 -5.97
CA HIS A 266 2.13 -17.00 -5.24
C HIS A 266 1.74 -16.91 -3.75
N GLY A 267 1.21 -18.01 -3.22
CA GLY A 267 0.91 -18.15 -1.79
C GLY A 267 -0.52 -17.70 -1.42
N ASN A 268 -0.74 -17.47 -0.13
CA ASN A 268 -2.03 -17.06 0.43
C ASN A 268 -1.88 -16.16 1.66
N VAL A 269 -0.82 -15.36 1.69
CA VAL A 269 -0.46 -14.54 2.85
C VAL A 269 -1.54 -13.49 3.08
N LEU A 270 -1.95 -12.77 2.05
CA LEU A 270 -2.93 -11.70 2.17
C LEU A 270 -4.33 -12.23 2.44
N THR A 271 -4.67 -13.40 1.90
CA THR A 271 -5.92 -14.12 2.19
C THR A 271 -6.01 -14.45 3.68
N LYS A 272 -4.93 -14.94 4.30
CA LYS A 272 -4.87 -15.21 5.74
C LYS A 272 -4.98 -13.94 6.58
N LEU A 273 -4.30 -12.86 6.17
CA LEU A 273 -4.42 -11.55 6.83
C LEU A 273 -5.85 -11.02 6.75
N LEU A 274 -6.49 -11.07 5.58
CA LEU A 274 -7.89 -10.66 5.38
C LEU A 274 -8.85 -11.45 6.27
N GLN A 275 -8.67 -12.77 6.37
CA GLN A 275 -9.49 -13.60 7.26
C GLN A 275 -9.32 -13.20 8.73
N LYS A 276 -8.10 -12.86 9.15
CA LYS A 276 -7.83 -12.38 10.50
C LYS A 276 -8.46 -11.00 10.76
N ILE A 277 -8.27 -10.04 9.86
CA ILE A 277 -8.90 -8.70 9.93
C ILE A 277 -10.43 -8.82 10.04
N ARG A 278 -11.06 -9.64 9.19
CA ARG A 278 -12.52 -9.87 9.24
C ARG A 278 -13.00 -10.43 10.57
N ARG A 279 -12.20 -11.25 11.25
CA ARG A 279 -12.54 -11.77 12.59
C ARG A 279 -12.40 -10.70 13.65
N GLU A 280 -11.31 -9.93 13.61
CA GLU A 280 -10.99 -8.90 14.61
C GLU A 280 -11.98 -7.74 14.56
N LEU A 281 -12.37 -7.28 13.37
CA LEU A 281 -13.39 -6.24 13.22
C LEU A 281 -14.76 -6.67 13.73
N LYS A 282 -15.12 -7.96 13.59
CA LYS A 282 -16.37 -8.51 14.15
C LYS A 282 -16.32 -8.59 15.68
N SER A 283 -15.18 -8.98 16.26
CA SER A 283 -15.04 -9.10 17.72
C SER A 283 -14.99 -7.76 18.44
N GLU A 284 -14.47 -6.71 17.79
CA GLU A 284 -14.40 -5.37 18.38
C GLU A 284 -15.75 -4.65 18.42
N ASN A 285 -16.82 -5.24 17.87
CA ASN A 285 -18.11 -4.56 17.66
C ASN A 285 -17.97 -3.21 16.92
N LYS A 286 -16.82 -2.98 16.25
CA LYS A 286 -16.64 -1.85 15.37
C LYS A 286 -17.56 -2.10 14.18
N PRO A 287 -18.57 -1.25 13.93
CA PRO A 287 -19.20 -1.28 12.63
C PRO A 287 -18.08 -1.12 11.61
N LEU A 288 -18.01 -2.02 10.62
CA LEU A 288 -17.19 -1.77 9.44
C LEU A 288 -17.53 -0.34 9.02
N PRO A 289 -16.53 0.55 8.82
CA PRO A 289 -16.82 1.88 8.34
C PRO A 289 -17.65 1.69 7.10
N ARG A 290 -18.93 2.06 7.11
CA ARG A 290 -19.74 1.90 5.90
C ARG A 290 -19.18 2.94 4.93
N VAL A 291 -18.69 2.52 3.77
CA VAL A 291 -18.78 3.46 2.63
C VAL A 291 -20.26 3.67 2.50
N ALA A 292 -20.71 4.90 2.76
CA ALA A 292 -22.11 5.20 2.97
C ALA A 292 -22.95 4.71 1.78
N GLN A 293 -23.52 3.51 1.90
CA GLN A 293 -24.56 3.01 1.00
C GLN A 293 -25.93 3.55 1.40
N THR A 294 -25.98 4.64 2.17
CA THR A 294 -27.21 5.36 2.55
C THR A 294 -27.04 6.88 2.58
N ALA A 295 -26.01 7.44 1.95
CA ALA A 295 -25.89 8.88 1.76
C ALA A 295 -26.18 9.23 0.30
N GLU A 296 -26.75 10.40 0.06
CA GLU A 296 -26.94 11.01 -1.26
C GLU A 296 -25.87 10.61 -2.27
N SER A 297 -26.29 10.30 -3.49
CA SER A 297 -25.35 10.09 -4.59
C SER A 297 -24.39 11.29 -4.67
N ALA A 298 -23.15 11.09 -5.14
CA ALA A 298 -22.20 12.20 -5.27
C ALA A 298 -22.77 13.38 -6.09
N GLY A 299 -23.66 13.09 -7.04
CA GLY A 299 -24.41 14.10 -7.78
C GLY A 299 -25.39 14.89 -6.92
N GLU A 300 -26.12 14.24 -6.01
CA GLU A 300 -26.99 14.91 -5.04
C GLU A 300 -26.20 15.75 -4.03
N MET A 301 -25.11 15.21 -3.50
CA MET A 301 -24.22 15.96 -2.60
C MET A 301 -23.68 17.24 -3.26
N VAL A 302 -23.26 17.13 -4.53
CA VAL A 302 -22.78 18.29 -5.30
C VAL A 302 -23.89 19.32 -5.53
N ARG A 303 -25.12 18.87 -5.85
CA ARG A 303 -26.27 19.76 -6.01
C ARG A 303 -26.55 20.51 -4.70
N ASN A 304 -26.72 19.79 -3.60
CA ASN A 304 -27.02 20.40 -2.29
C ASN A 304 -25.91 21.33 -1.82
N TRP A 305 -24.65 20.95 -2.06
CA TRP A 305 -23.51 21.81 -1.73
C TRP A 305 -23.53 23.12 -2.51
N ASN A 306 -23.73 23.04 -3.82
CA ASN A 306 -23.75 24.23 -4.69
C ASN A 306 -24.97 25.11 -4.43
N GLU A 307 -26.07 24.55 -3.93
CA GLU A 307 -27.24 25.32 -3.44
C GLU A 307 -26.95 26.03 -2.12
N ARG A 308 -26.15 25.42 -1.24
CA ARG A 308 -25.90 25.92 0.12
C ARG A 308 -24.69 26.84 0.25
N TYR A 309 -23.67 26.67 -0.60
CA TYR A 309 -22.40 27.35 -0.46
C TYR A 309 -21.90 27.91 -1.79
N ALA A 310 -21.65 29.22 -1.81
CA ALA A 310 -21.08 29.92 -2.96
C ALA A 310 -19.55 29.77 -3.01
N ILE A 311 -18.98 30.12 -4.17
CA ILE A 311 -17.54 30.38 -4.32
C ILE A 311 -17.17 31.53 -3.37
N GLY A 312 -16.06 31.41 -2.66
CA GLY A 312 -15.59 32.36 -1.65
C GLY A 312 -15.99 32.01 -0.21
N ASN A 313 -16.79 30.94 0.00
CA ASN A 313 -17.12 30.48 1.34
C ASN A 313 -15.92 29.81 2.00
N ARG A 314 -15.76 30.06 3.30
CA ARG A 314 -14.64 29.56 4.10
C ARG A 314 -14.97 28.28 4.83
N PHE A 315 -14.02 27.35 4.82
CA PHE A 315 -14.13 26.05 5.45
C PHE A 315 -12.86 25.69 6.22
N ARG A 316 -13.01 24.75 7.16
CA ARG A 316 -11.92 24.04 7.80
C ARG A 316 -11.98 22.57 7.42
N SER A 317 -10.84 21.92 7.30
CA SER A 317 -10.79 20.47 7.09
C SER A 317 -10.98 19.73 8.41
N THR A 318 -11.70 18.61 8.36
CA THR A 318 -11.85 17.68 9.49
C THR A 318 -10.75 16.62 9.56
N THR A 319 -9.93 16.50 8.50
CA THR A 319 -8.91 15.47 8.31
C THR A 319 -7.48 16.02 8.42
N GLY A 320 -7.28 17.33 8.56
CA GLY A 320 -5.98 17.95 8.79
C GLY A 320 -6.06 19.46 9.02
N ASN A 321 -4.93 20.07 9.42
CA ASN A 321 -4.84 21.52 9.63
C ASN A 321 -4.20 22.21 8.42
N TYR A 322 -5.05 22.67 7.49
CA TYR A 322 -4.63 23.33 6.24
C TYR A 322 -4.83 24.85 6.27
N GLY A 323 -4.99 25.43 7.45
CA GLY A 323 -5.36 26.85 7.59
C GLY A 323 -6.77 27.13 7.05
N HIS A 324 -7.00 28.36 6.61
CA HIS A 324 -8.29 28.76 6.03
C HIS A 324 -8.41 28.28 4.58
N LEU A 325 -9.41 27.44 4.32
CA LEU A 325 -9.75 26.98 2.97
C LEU A 325 -10.90 27.84 2.44
N GLU A 326 -10.78 28.29 1.19
CA GLU A 326 -11.82 29.06 0.51
C GLU A 326 -12.22 28.36 -0.78
N THR A 327 -13.52 28.19 -1.02
CA THR A 327 -14.04 27.55 -2.25
C THR A 327 -13.70 28.41 -3.46
N ALA A 328 -12.98 27.85 -4.44
CA ALA A 328 -12.59 28.55 -5.66
C ALA A 328 -13.44 28.16 -6.87
N THR A 329 -14.15 27.04 -6.80
CA THR A 329 -15.05 26.53 -7.85
C THR A 329 -16.37 26.07 -7.24
N PRO A 330 -17.42 25.86 -8.04
CA PRO A 330 -18.51 25.00 -7.63
C PRO A 330 -17.98 23.60 -7.31
N ALA A 331 -18.68 22.88 -6.44
CA ALA A 331 -18.45 21.46 -6.25
C ALA A 331 -18.77 20.68 -7.53
N ALA A 332 -18.07 19.57 -7.74
CA ALA A 332 -18.21 18.70 -8.89
C ALA A 332 -18.09 17.24 -8.46
N VAL A 333 -18.69 16.36 -9.26
CA VAL A 333 -18.48 14.92 -9.12
C VAL A 333 -17.20 14.56 -9.84
N LEU A 334 -16.17 14.22 -9.08
CA LEU A 334 -14.92 13.69 -9.59
C LEU A 334 -15.00 12.18 -9.69
N PHE A 335 -14.39 11.64 -10.74
CA PHE A 335 -14.25 10.19 -10.95
C PHE A 335 -15.57 9.40 -10.96
N GLY A 336 -16.71 10.09 -11.19
CA GLY A 336 -18.04 9.48 -11.25
C GLY A 336 -18.68 9.15 -9.89
N HIS A 337 -17.97 9.34 -8.77
CA HIS A 337 -18.46 8.92 -7.45
C HIS A 337 -17.97 9.77 -6.27
N ARG A 338 -17.08 10.74 -6.46
CA ARG A 338 -16.55 11.59 -5.39
C ARG A 338 -17.12 12.99 -5.50
N ALA A 339 -17.85 13.46 -4.49
CA ALA A 339 -18.28 14.85 -4.44
C ALA A 339 -17.13 15.69 -3.86
N ALA A 340 -16.63 16.67 -4.62
CA ALA A 340 -15.49 17.46 -4.18
C ALA A 340 -15.55 18.91 -4.64
N VAL A 341 -14.82 19.80 -3.97
CA VAL A 341 -14.71 21.23 -4.31
C VAL A 341 -13.25 21.67 -4.29
N TYR A 342 -12.86 22.51 -5.25
CA TYR A 342 -11.50 23.02 -5.33
C TYR A 342 -11.30 24.18 -4.34
N MET A 343 -10.26 24.11 -3.51
CA MET A 343 -10.00 25.08 -2.45
C MET A 343 -8.72 25.89 -2.70
N GLN A 344 -8.80 27.23 -2.63
CA GLN A 344 -7.67 28.13 -2.94
C GLN A 344 -6.52 28.04 -1.92
N GLY A 345 -6.80 27.70 -0.65
CA GLY A 345 -5.79 27.53 0.40
C GLY A 345 -4.94 26.25 0.30
N TYR A 346 -5.49 25.21 -0.33
CA TYR A 346 -4.82 23.91 -0.54
C TYR A 346 -4.36 23.70 -1.98
N ARG A 347 -4.89 24.49 -2.92
CA ARG A 347 -4.68 24.33 -4.37
C ARG A 347 -5.05 22.94 -4.89
N GLY A 348 -6.10 22.35 -4.32
CA GLY A 348 -6.56 21.01 -4.65
C GLY A 348 -8.03 20.78 -4.29
N TYR A 349 -8.53 19.59 -4.62
CA TYR A 349 -9.91 19.19 -4.36
C TYR A 349 -10.04 18.56 -2.98
N PHE A 350 -10.98 19.07 -2.17
CA PHE A 350 -11.41 18.44 -0.93
C PHE A 350 -12.68 17.66 -1.15
N ASP A 351 -12.81 16.52 -0.48
CA ASP A 351 -14.10 15.84 -0.37
C ASP A 351 -15.06 16.73 0.44
N LEU A 352 -16.31 16.84 -0.02
CA LEU A 352 -17.30 17.69 0.65
C LEU A 352 -17.57 17.25 2.10
N GLN A 353 -17.38 15.97 2.40
CA GLN A 353 -17.59 15.42 3.75
C GLN A 353 -16.44 15.75 4.71
N GLU A 354 -15.32 16.22 4.18
CA GLU A 354 -14.14 16.58 4.97
C GLU A 354 -14.07 18.08 5.28
N LEU A 355 -15.14 18.83 4.96
CA LEU A 355 -15.19 20.28 5.10
C LEU A 355 -16.30 20.70 6.05
N GLU A 356 -15.93 21.51 7.04
CA GLU A 356 -16.88 22.18 7.93
C GLU A 356 -16.88 23.70 7.66
N PRO A 357 -18.05 24.33 7.47
CA PRO A 357 -18.12 25.76 7.19
C PRO A 357 -17.63 26.56 8.41
N VAL A 358 -16.79 27.57 8.15
CA VAL A 358 -16.35 28.53 9.16
C VAL A 358 -17.34 29.70 9.15
N PRO A 359 -18.02 30.02 10.27
CA PRO A 359 -18.91 31.17 10.33
C PRO A 359 -18.16 32.44 9.92
N ALA A 360 -18.82 33.31 9.16
CA ALA A 360 -18.28 34.64 8.91
C ALA A 360 -18.07 35.35 10.26
N ALA A 361 -16.90 35.94 10.48
CA ALA A 361 -16.70 36.84 11.62
C ALA A 361 -17.74 37.98 11.51
N GLN A 362 -18.52 38.19 12.57
CA GLN A 362 -19.50 39.28 12.64
C GLN A 362 -18.84 40.65 12.60
#